data_AF-A0A2V7P5A6-F1
#
_entry.id   AF-A0A2V7P5A6-F1
#
_cell.length_a   1.000
_cell.length_b   1.000
_cell.length_c   1.000
_cell.angle_alpha   90.00
_cell.angle_beta   90.00
_cell.angle_gamma   90.00
#
_symmetry.space_group_name_H-M   'P 1'
#
loop_
_entity.id
_entity.type
_entity.pdbx_description
1 polymer ?
#
loop_
_entity_poly.entity_id
_entity_poly.type
_entity_poly.pdbx_seq_one_letter_code
_entity_poly.pdbx_strand_id
1 'polypeptide(L)'
;MDRRAYILNGAGLMFVKYAVDAALVGAYTGRLWTPLQYVNSVTLLREQALSKVPSAAMLGLALWTLPFLWIGFGMSLRRAADAGKSAWWALLFFVPVANYLLMAGLSLLPSAPVPAWRRATPAPVVSDRLKSGLLGVAAALVITIPTVLLGVYFKKSYSAGLFLGTPFTIGYISAHVFNYRHPRTVGQTIEVVLIALGLATAALFFFAAEGAFCLALAFPLAAVVGVAGGIFGRAIAQRGAEPPSHAGLAALFAPLFVLAEPRTPPPVQEVLTVVDIDAPPQTVWRNVITVPDLPPPSQRLFRIGVAAPLRARLDGAGVGAIRYCDFTTGSFVEPITGWEENRLLRFDITAQAPPMREWSPYRDVNPPHLDGYFRATRGEFRLLPLARGRTRLEGRTWYEVEMSPQPYWKLYSDWIVRTIHLRVLEHIKRLAENSNQE
;
A
#
# COMPACT_ATOMS: atom_id res chain seq x y z
N MET A 1 30.34 -17.01 4.50
CA MET A 1 30.81 -15.86 5.29
C MET A 1 31.04 -16.41 6.68
N ASP A 2 32.27 -16.31 7.15
CA ASP A 2 32.68 -16.87 8.42
C ASP A 2 32.00 -16.15 9.60
N ARG A 3 31.90 -16.85 10.73
CA ARG A 3 31.20 -16.38 11.93
C ARG A 3 31.76 -15.05 12.44
N ARG A 4 33.09 -14.88 12.44
CA ARG A 4 33.74 -13.68 12.98
C ARG A 4 33.40 -12.45 12.15
N ALA A 5 33.52 -12.55 10.83
CA ALA A 5 33.15 -11.45 9.95
C ALA A 5 31.65 -11.13 10.03
N TYR A 6 30.78 -12.13 10.19
CA TYR A 6 29.33 -11.89 10.31
C TYR A 6 28.98 -11.07 11.55
N ILE A 7 29.55 -11.42 12.71
CA ILE A 7 29.34 -10.70 13.97
C ILE A 7 29.90 -9.28 13.90
N LEU A 8 31.16 -9.12 13.47
CA LEU A 8 31.82 -7.82 13.45
C LEU A 8 31.13 -6.83 12.51
N ASN A 9 30.89 -7.25 11.26
CA ASN A 9 30.24 -6.39 10.27
C ASN A 9 28.76 -6.16 10.62
N GLY A 10 28.07 -7.17 11.15
CA GLY A 10 26.66 -7.07 11.53
C GLY A 10 26.45 -6.11 12.69
N ALA A 11 27.26 -6.23 13.75
CA ALA A 11 27.22 -5.33 14.89
C ALA A 11 27.61 -3.89 14.51
N GLY A 12 28.64 -3.73 13.67
CA GLY A 12 29.05 -2.42 13.16
C GLY A 12 27.95 -1.73 12.35
N LEU A 13 27.33 -2.44 11.41
CA LEU A 13 26.22 -1.91 10.62
C LEU A 13 25.00 -1.56 11.48
N MET A 14 24.66 -2.42 12.44
CA MET A 14 23.54 -2.16 13.37
C MET A 14 23.80 -0.91 14.20
N PHE A 15 25.03 -0.74 14.72
CA PHE A 15 25.43 0.43 15.47
C PHE A 15 25.38 1.70 14.63
N VAL A 16 25.97 1.70 13.44
CA VAL A 16 25.96 2.86 12.53
C VAL A 16 24.53 3.24 12.16
N LYS A 17 23.68 2.27 11.83
CA LYS A 17 22.27 2.54 11.50
C LYS A 17 21.55 3.17 12.69
N TYR A 18 21.66 2.56 13.87
CA TYR A 18 21.03 3.06 15.09
C TYR A 18 21.50 4.46 15.44
N ALA A 19 22.81 4.74 15.38
CA ALA A 19 23.37 6.04 15.71
C ALA A 19 22.85 7.14 14.78
N VAL A 20 22.78 6.89 13.46
CA VAL A 20 22.26 7.85 12.49
C VAL A 20 20.76 8.08 12.69
N ASP A 21 19.97 7.01 12.84
CA ASP A 21 18.52 7.12 13.04
C ASP A 21 18.20 7.86 14.36
N ALA A 22 18.88 7.52 15.45
CA ALA A 22 18.70 8.14 16.75
C ALA A 22 19.15 9.61 16.76
N ALA A 23 20.25 9.95 16.08
CA ALA A 23 20.72 11.33 15.95
C ALA A 23 19.74 12.19 15.15
N LEU A 24 19.24 11.67 14.02
CA LEU A 24 18.27 12.39 13.19
C LEU A 24 16.95 12.62 13.94
N VAL A 25 16.39 11.56 14.53
CA VAL A 25 15.15 11.67 15.31
C VAL A 25 15.36 12.59 16.52
N GLY A 26 16.51 12.51 17.20
CA GLY A 26 16.87 13.40 18.30
C GLY A 26 16.94 14.86 17.88
N ALA A 27 17.49 15.15 16.70
CA ALA A 27 17.58 16.52 16.17
C ALA A 27 16.21 17.17 15.94
N TYR A 28 15.21 16.40 15.48
CA TYR A 28 13.85 16.91 15.22
C TYR A 28 12.93 16.88 16.44
N THR A 29 13.11 15.92 17.34
CA THR A 29 12.18 15.68 18.45
C THR A 29 12.68 16.18 19.80
N GLY A 30 13.98 16.45 19.92
CA GLY A 30 14.65 16.78 21.18
C GLY A 30 14.76 15.60 22.16
N ARG A 31 14.40 14.37 21.73
CA ARG A 31 14.43 13.16 22.56
C ARG A 31 15.45 12.16 22.03
N LEU A 32 16.28 11.64 22.93
CA LEU A 32 17.21 10.55 22.60
C LEU A 32 16.44 9.23 22.49
N TRP A 33 16.55 8.58 21.35
CA TRP A 33 15.91 7.30 21.09
C TRP A 33 16.79 6.16 21.60
N THR A 34 16.37 5.47 22.66
CA THR A 34 17.17 4.41 23.29
C THR A 34 17.19 3.12 22.46
N PRO A 35 18.20 2.23 22.62
CA PRO A 35 18.26 0.98 21.87
C PRO A 35 17.05 0.06 22.09
N LEU A 36 16.50 0.02 23.31
CA LEU A 36 15.31 -0.78 23.65
C LEU A 36 14.06 -0.27 22.90
N GLN A 37 13.89 1.05 22.82
CA GLN A 37 12.83 1.67 22.02
C GLN A 37 13.04 1.46 20.52
N TYR A 38 14.29 1.38 20.05
CA TYR A 38 14.62 1.17 18.65
C TYR A 38 14.31 -0.26 18.18
N VAL A 39 14.54 -1.25 19.05
CA VAL A 39 14.19 -2.66 18.79
C VAL A 39 12.68 -2.86 18.75
N ASN A 40 11.91 -2.10 19.53
CA ASN A 40 10.45 -2.15 19.54
C ASN A 40 9.83 -1.24 18.46
N SER A 41 10.13 -1.51 17.18
CA SER A 41 9.67 -0.68 16.05
C SER A 41 8.14 -0.61 15.89
N VAL A 42 7.38 -1.50 16.55
CA VAL A 42 5.91 -1.45 16.58
C VAL A 42 5.40 -0.28 17.43
N THR A 43 6.16 0.16 18.45
CA THR A 43 5.86 1.41 19.18
C THR A 43 6.27 2.65 18.38
N LEU A 44 7.21 2.54 17.45
CA LEU A 44 7.64 3.65 16.58
C LEU A 44 6.53 4.16 15.64
N LEU A 45 5.69 3.24 15.14
CA LEU A 45 4.51 3.57 14.33
C LEU A 45 3.33 4.02 15.19
N ARG A 46 3.32 3.66 16.48
CA ARG A 46 2.20 3.87 17.41
C ARG A 46 2.34 5.13 18.24
N GLU A 47 3.56 5.56 18.53
CA GLU A 47 3.82 6.78 19.27
C GLU A 47 3.92 7.98 18.34
N GLN A 48 3.32 9.09 18.76
CA GLN A 48 3.46 10.43 18.19
C GLN A 48 4.92 10.95 18.15
N ALA A 49 5.93 10.12 18.41
CA ALA A 49 7.35 10.45 18.41
C ALA A 49 7.82 10.99 17.05
N LEU A 50 7.30 10.47 15.94
CA LEU A 50 7.64 10.94 14.59
C LEU A 50 6.75 12.07 14.07
N SER A 51 5.73 12.50 14.84
CA SER A 51 4.80 13.57 14.40
C SER A 51 5.51 14.90 14.11
N LYS A 52 6.66 15.14 14.75
CA LYS A 52 7.49 16.34 14.54
C LYS A 52 8.54 16.18 13.44
N VAL A 53 8.72 14.98 12.89
CA VAL A 53 9.71 14.74 11.84
C VAL A 53 9.08 15.09 10.48
N PRO A 54 9.70 15.99 9.69
CA PRO A 54 9.20 16.32 8.37
C PRO A 54 9.05 15.08 7.47
N SER A 55 8.06 15.08 6.58
CA SER A 55 7.83 13.98 5.63
C SER A 55 9.05 13.66 4.76
N ALA A 56 9.81 14.69 4.36
CA ALA A 56 11.06 14.53 3.63
C ALA A 56 12.13 13.78 4.44
N ALA A 57 12.24 14.06 5.74
CA ALA A 57 13.18 13.38 6.62
C ALA A 57 12.76 11.92 6.87
N MET A 58 11.45 11.65 7.00
CA MET A 58 10.93 10.28 7.06
C MET A 58 11.24 9.49 5.78
N LEU A 59 11.06 10.10 4.61
CA LEU A 59 11.45 9.50 3.34
C LEU A 59 12.97 9.25 3.29
N GLY A 60 13.78 10.19 3.77
CA GLY A 60 15.23 10.03 3.91
C GLY A 60 15.61 8.83 4.78
N LEU A 61 14.98 8.65 5.94
CA LEU A 61 15.19 7.48 6.81
C LEU A 61 14.78 6.16 6.14
N ALA A 62 13.68 6.17 5.39
CA ALA A 62 13.24 5.00 4.63
C ALA A 62 14.26 4.62 3.55
N LEU A 63 14.74 5.60 2.78
CA LEU A 63 15.79 5.39 1.77
C LEU A 63 17.12 4.96 2.39
N TRP A 64 17.50 5.57 3.51
CA TRP A 64 18.69 5.22 4.29
C TRP A 64 18.65 3.77 4.80
N THR A 65 17.46 3.23 5.07
CA THR A 65 17.29 1.85 5.52
C THR A 65 17.57 0.83 4.40
N LEU A 66 17.43 1.19 3.12
CA LEU A 66 17.59 0.26 1.99
C LEU A 66 19.00 -0.38 1.88
N PRO A 67 20.11 0.38 1.97
CA PRO A 67 21.45 -0.20 2.03
C PRO A 67 21.64 -1.23 3.16
N PHE A 68 21.10 -0.95 4.35
CA PHE A 68 21.23 -1.85 5.50
C PHE A 68 20.39 -3.11 5.33
N LEU A 69 19.20 -2.98 4.73
CA LEU A 69 18.40 -4.14 4.36
C LEU A 69 19.15 -5.02 3.35
N TRP A 70 19.73 -4.42 2.32
CA TRP A 70 20.49 -5.13 1.30
C TRP A 70 21.71 -5.86 1.89
N ILE A 71 22.55 -5.14 2.65
CA ILE A 71 23.77 -5.70 3.21
C ILE A 71 23.45 -6.73 4.30
N GLY A 72 22.53 -6.41 5.22
CA GLY A 72 22.12 -7.28 6.31
C GLY A 72 21.48 -8.58 5.83
N PHE A 73 20.55 -8.51 4.87
CA PHE A 73 19.99 -9.70 4.24
C PHE A 73 21.07 -10.51 3.51
N GLY A 74 21.90 -9.85 2.68
CA GLY A 74 22.95 -10.52 1.93
C GLY A 74 24.02 -11.17 2.82
N MET A 75 24.30 -10.60 3.99
CA MET A 75 25.15 -11.21 5.01
C MET A 75 24.47 -12.41 5.67
N SER A 76 23.21 -12.27 6.08
CA SER A 76 22.43 -13.33 6.73
C SER A 76 22.30 -14.56 5.83
N LEU A 77 22.02 -14.32 4.55
CA LEU A 77 22.02 -15.34 3.49
C LEU A 77 23.36 -16.07 3.39
N ARG A 78 24.46 -15.31 3.26
CA ARG A 78 25.81 -15.89 3.17
C ARG A 78 26.20 -16.67 4.41
N ARG A 79 25.73 -16.25 5.59
CA ARG A 79 26.00 -16.91 6.86
C ARG A 79 25.15 -18.17 7.02
N ALA A 80 23.88 -18.14 6.63
CA ALA A 80 23.01 -19.32 6.62
C ALA A 80 23.59 -20.42 5.71
N ALA A 81 23.96 -20.06 4.47
CA ALA A 81 24.57 -20.99 3.52
C ALA A 81 25.93 -21.53 4.00
N ASP A 82 26.70 -20.73 4.75
CA ASP A 82 27.98 -21.13 5.36
C ASP A 82 27.79 -22.06 6.56
N ALA A 83 26.72 -21.88 7.34
CA ALA A 83 26.31 -22.75 8.43
C ALA A 83 25.66 -24.08 7.96
N GLY A 84 25.62 -24.33 6.65
CA GLY A 84 24.93 -25.49 6.06
C GLY A 84 23.41 -25.44 6.25
N LYS A 85 22.87 -24.29 6.65
CA LYS A 85 21.43 -24.06 6.73
C LYS A 85 20.93 -23.58 5.39
N SER A 86 19.63 -23.77 5.19
CA SER A 86 18.91 -23.21 4.07
C SER A 86 19.06 -21.67 4.05
N ALA A 87 19.47 -21.11 2.93
CA ALA A 87 19.58 -19.67 2.71
C ALA A 87 18.20 -18.98 2.83
N TRP A 88 17.10 -19.73 2.74
CA TRP A 88 15.73 -19.26 2.93
C TRP A 88 15.47 -18.70 4.33
N TRP A 89 16.21 -19.14 5.35
CA TRP A 89 16.13 -18.54 6.69
C TRP A 89 16.44 -17.04 6.68
N ALA A 90 17.18 -16.54 5.69
CA ALA A 90 17.44 -15.12 5.53
C ALA A 90 16.17 -14.29 5.29
N LEU A 91 15.07 -14.87 4.82
CA LEU A 91 13.81 -14.13 4.63
C LEU A 91 13.21 -13.65 5.96
N LEU A 92 13.51 -14.32 7.09
CA LEU A 92 13.14 -13.83 8.43
C LEU A 92 13.77 -12.48 8.77
N PHE A 93 14.79 -12.05 8.03
CA PHE A 93 15.37 -10.72 8.17
C PHE A 93 14.35 -9.59 7.93
N PHE A 94 13.32 -9.83 7.10
CA PHE A 94 12.25 -8.86 6.83
C PHE A 94 11.11 -8.91 7.84
N VAL A 95 11.12 -9.88 8.76
CA VAL A 95 10.09 -10.04 9.80
C VAL A 95 10.59 -9.35 11.08
N PRO A 96 9.88 -8.32 11.58
CA PRO A 96 10.24 -7.66 12.83
C PRO A 96 10.39 -8.66 13.98
N VAL A 97 11.36 -8.42 14.89
CA VAL A 97 11.74 -9.29 16.01
C VAL A 97 12.40 -10.60 15.57
N ALA A 98 11.83 -11.33 14.61
CA ALA A 98 12.41 -12.56 14.08
C ALA A 98 13.76 -12.32 13.39
N ASN A 99 13.97 -11.14 12.81
CA ASN A 99 15.26 -10.72 12.26
C ASN A 99 16.39 -10.75 13.32
N TYR A 100 16.14 -10.29 14.55
CA TYR A 100 17.12 -10.32 15.64
C TYR A 100 17.40 -11.75 16.10
N LEU A 101 16.37 -12.58 16.22
CA LEU A 101 16.52 -14.00 16.54
C LEU A 101 17.33 -14.75 15.48
N LEU A 102 17.05 -14.48 14.20
CA LEU A 102 17.82 -15.00 13.06
C LEU A 102 19.30 -14.60 13.19
N MET A 103 19.57 -13.30 13.38
CA MET A 103 20.94 -12.79 13.47
C MET A 103 21.70 -13.40 14.65
N ALA A 104 21.05 -13.54 15.81
CA ALA A 104 21.63 -14.20 16.99
C ALA A 104 21.92 -15.68 16.70
N GLY A 105 20.95 -16.43 16.16
CA GLY A 105 21.10 -17.84 15.84
C GLY A 105 22.22 -18.11 14.83
N LEU A 106 22.27 -17.33 13.74
CA LEU A 106 23.32 -17.43 12.72
C LEU A 106 24.72 -17.08 13.25
N SER A 107 24.80 -16.25 14.29
CA SER A 107 26.06 -15.90 14.96
C SER A 107 26.61 -17.04 15.83
N LEU A 108 25.74 -17.94 16.30
CA LEU A 108 26.11 -19.05 17.18
C LEU A 108 26.47 -20.32 16.41
N LEU A 109 25.87 -20.54 15.24
CA LEU A 109 26.12 -21.75 14.46
C LEU A 109 27.60 -21.86 14.04
N PRO A 110 28.18 -23.06 13.94
CA PRO A 110 29.49 -23.27 13.31
C PRO A 110 29.37 -23.19 11.78
N SER A 111 30.52 -23.15 11.08
CA SER A 111 30.57 -23.31 9.62
C SER A 111 30.48 -24.80 9.25
N ALA A 112 29.76 -25.11 8.18
CA ALA A 112 29.56 -26.46 7.69
C ALA A 112 30.34 -26.69 6.37
N PRO A 113 30.73 -27.94 6.06
CA PRO A 113 31.39 -28.27 4.81
C PRO A 113 30.50 -27.94 3.60
N VAL A 114 31.13 -27.50 2.50
CA VAL A 114 30.41 -27.09 1.28
C VAL A 114 29.68 -28.28 0.64
N PRO A 115 28.35 -28.20 0.47
CA PRO A 115 27.54 -29.28 -0.12
C PRO A 115 27.98 -29.63 -1.56
N ALA A 116 27.88 -30.90 -1.94
CA ALA A 116 28.33 -31.39 -3.25
C ALA A 116 27.62 -30.72 -4.44
N TRP A 117 26.32 -30.43 -4.32
CA TRP A 117 25.55 -29.74 -5.36
C TRP A 117 26.03 -28.30 -5.63
N ARG A 118 26.74 -27.68 -4.68
CA ARG A 118 27.36 -26.36 -4.84
C ARG A 118 28.63 -26.39 -5.72
N ARG A 119 29.16 -27.59 -6.01
CA ARG A 119 30.38 -27.80 -6.83
C ARG A 119 30.09 -28.14 -8.29
N ALA A 120 28.84 -28.41 -8.65
CA ALA A 120 28.47 -28.79 -10.01
C ALA A 120 28.27 -27.55 -10.88
N THR A 121 29.11 -27.37 -11.90
CA THR A 121 28.94 -26.33 -12.93
C THR A 121 28.02 -26.86 -14.05
N PRO A 122 26.81 -26.31 -14.26
CA PRO A 122 25.92 -26.80 -15.30
C PRO A 122 26.36 -26.35 -16.72
N ALA A 123 26.21 -27.24 -17.70
CA ALA A 123 26.52 -26.97 -19.11
C ALA A 123 25.51 -26.00 -19.76
N PRO A 124 25.95 -25.04 -20.62
CA PRO A 124 25.07 -24.04 -21.25
C PRO A 124 24.27 -24.59 -22.43
N VAL A 125 22.93 -24.50 -22.39
CA VAL A 125 22.06 -24.82 -23.54
C VAL A 125 21.02 -23.70 -23.75
N VAL A 126 20.88 -23.21 -25.00
CA VAL A 126 20.04 -22.04 -25.35
C VAL A 126 18.54 -22.32 -25.22
N SER A 127 18.09 -23.58 -25.34
CA SER A 127 16.68 -24.00 -25.19
C SER A 127 16.14 -23.94 -23.75
N ASP A 128 16.99 -23.60 -22.77
CA ASP A 128 16.61 -23.45 -21.36
C ASP A 128 15.97 -22.10 -21.01
N ARG A 129 16.05 -21.06 -21.87
CA ARG A 129 15.51 -19.72 -21.50
C ARG A 129 13.98 -19.72 -21.35
N LEU A 130 13.27 -20.20 -22.36
CA LEU A 130 11.80 -20.26 -22.33
C LEU A 130 11.31 -21.25 -21.27
N LYS A 131 11.96 -22.42 -21.18
CA LYS A 131 11.64 -23.44 -20.17
C LYS A 131 11.84 -22.93 -18.74
N SER A 132 12.97 -22.30 -18.45
CA SER A 132 13.25 -21.74 -17.12
C SER A 132 12.35 -20.56 -16.77
N GLY A 133 11.98 -19.74 -17.78
CA GLY A 133 11.01 -18.67 -17.62
C GLY A 133 9.62 -19.21 -17.26
N LEU A 134 9.11 -20.18 -18.04
CA LEU A 134 7.82 -20.82 -17.78
C LEU A 134 7.78 -21.52 -16.42
N LEU A 135 8.85 -22.24 -16.04
CA LEU A 135 8.95 -22.88 -14.73
C LEU A 135 8.99 -21.85 -13.58
N GLY A 136 9.71 -20.74 -13.75
CA GLY A 136 9.77 -19.67 -12.75
C GLY A 136 8.41 -18.99 -12.56
N VAL A 137 7.69 -18.74 -13.65
CA VAL A 137 6.33 -18.19 -13.62
C VAL A 137 5.35 -19.18 -12.99
N ALA A 138 5.36 -20.44 -13.41
CA ALA A 138 4.48 -21.47 -12.88
C ALA A 138 4.71 -21.67 -11.36
N ALA A 139 5.96 -21.72 -10.92
CA ALA A 139 6.31 -21.79 -9.50
C ALA A 139 5.76 -20.59 -8.72
N ALA A 140 5.91 -19.37 -9.25
CA ALA A 140 5.37 -18.18 -8.60
C ALA A 140 3.83 -18.19 -8.52
N LEU A 141 3.14 -18.61 -9.58
CA LEU A 141 1.67 -18.66 -9.62
C LEU A 141 1.08 -19.68 -8.65
N VAL A 142 1.68 -20.88 -8.55
CA VAL A 142 1.26 -21.93 -7.59
C VAL A 142 1.25 -21.43 -6.15
N ILE A 143 2.03 -20.41 -5.83
CA ILE A 143 2.18 -19.84 -4.49
C ILE A 143 1.29 -18.62 -4.31
N THR A 144 1.21 -17.81 -5.35
CA THR A 144 0.42 -16.57 -5.37
C THR A 144 -1.06 -16.88 -5.17
N ILE A 145 -1.58 -17.89 -5.87
CA ILE A 145 -3.01 -18.24 -5.79
C ILE A 145 -3.41 -18.61 -4.35
N PRO A 146 -2.76 -19.57 -3.65
CA PRO A 146 -3.06 -19.85 -2.25
C PRO A 146 -2.89 -18.64 -1.33
N THR A 147 -1.88 -17.79 -1.56
CA THR A 147 -1.62 -16.61 -0.73
C THR A 147 -2.76 -15.59 -0.86
N VAL A 148 -3.21 -15.33 -2.08
CA VAL A 148 -4.37 -14.45 -2.34
C VAL A 148 -5.63 -15.05 -1.75
N LEU A 149 -5.87 -16.35 -1.95
CA LEU A 149 -7.03 -17.05 -1.39
C LEU A 149 -7.05 -16.95 0.15
N LEU A 150 -5.90 -17.17 0.79
CA LEU A 150 -5.75 -17.08 2.24
C LEU A 150 -5.90 -15.64 2.75
N GLY A 151 -5.33 -14.65 2.07
CA GLY A 151 -5.41 -13.25 2.49
C GLY A 151 -6.80 -12.64 2.30
N VAL A 152 -7.34 -12.77 1.09
CA VAL A 152 -8.59 -12.11 0.68
C VAL A 152 -9.81 -12.85 1.20
N TYR A 153 -9.88 -14.17 1.02
CA TYR A 153 -11.11 -14.92 1.33
C TYR A 153 -11.14 -15.48 2.75
N PHE A 154 -10.01 -15.98 3.26
CA PHE A 154 -9.94 -16.52 4.61
C PHE A 154 -9.70 -15.42 5.66
N LYS A 155 -8.62 -14.63 5.52
CA LYS A 155 -8.29 -13.56 6.46
C LYS A 155 -9.14 -12.31 6.24
N LYS A 156 -9.81 -12.14 5.09
CA LYS A 156 -10.58 -10.92 4.75
C LYS A 156 -9.77 -9.66 5.07
N SER A 157 -8.54 -9.61 4.59
CA SER A 157 -7.58 -8.56 4.94
C SER A 157 -6.67 -8.22 3.77
N TYR A 158 -6.70 -6.95 3.38
CA TYR A 158 -5.84 -6.36 2.36
C TYR A 158 -4.54 -5.85 3.01
N SER A 159 -3.77 -6.82 3.49
CA SER A 159 -2.61 -6.66 4.38
C SER A 159 -1.32 -6.23 3.65
N ALA A 160 -0.33 -5.73 4.39
CA ALA A 160 1.00 -5.44 3.84
C ALA A 160 1.65 -6.73 3.29
N GLY A 161 1.39 -7.88 3.91
CA GLY A 161 1.81 -9.17 3.38
C GLY A 161 1.24 -9.48 2.00
N LEU A 162 -0.01 -9.08 1.73
CA LEU A 162 -0.64 -9.28 0.44
C LEU A 162 0.02 -8.38 -0.63
N PHE A 163 0.18 -7.08 -0.35
CA PHE A 163 0.68 -6.11 -1.33
C PHE A 163 2.20 -5.98 -1.42
N LEU A 164 2.95 -6.42 -0.42
CA LEU A 164 4.42 -6.39 -0.40
C LEU A 164 4.99 -7.81 -0.46
N GLY A 165 4.53 -8.71 0.42
CA GLY A 165 5.05 -10.07 0.52
C GLY A 165 4.82 -10.91 -0.72
N THR A 166 3.61 -10.86 -1.29
CA THR A 166 3.24 -11.61 -2.51
C THR A 166 4.08 -11.20 -3.73
N PRO A 167 4.09 -9.92 -4.17
CA PRO A 167 4.88 -9.53 -5.33
C PRO A 167 6.38 -9.74 -5.11
N PHE A 168 6.90 -9.51 -3.89
CA PHE A 168 8.29 -9.82 -3.55
C PHE A 168 8.59 -11.30 -3.79
N THR A 169 7.72 -12.20 -3.32
CA THR A 169 7.89 -13.65 -3.46
C THR A 169 7.78 -14.10 -4.92
N ILE A 170 6.84 -13.53 -5.70
CA ILE A 170 6.73 -13.76 -7.15
C ILE A 170 8.05 -13.40 -7.83
N GLY A 171 8.53 -12.18 -7.61
CA GLY A 171 9.75 -11.70 -8.25
C GLY A 171 10.96 -12.51 -7.83
N TYR A 172 11.06 -12.81 -6.53
CA TYR A 172 12.13 -13.60 -5.97
C TYR A 172 12.20 -15.00 -6.59
N ILE A 173 11.09 -15.75 -6.60
CA ILE A 173 11.09 -17.15 -7.04
C ILE A 173 11.30 -17.24 -8.55
N SER A 174 10.59 -16.40 -9.32
CA SER A 174 10.75 -16.36 -10.78
C SER A 174 12.19 -16.03 -11.17
N ALA A 175 12.81 -15.03 -10.54
CA ALA A 175 14.20 -14.68 -10.79
C ALA A 175 15.19 -15.76 -10.35
N HIS A 176 14.97 -16.39 -9.20
CA HIS A 176 15.83 -17.47 -8.70
C HIS A 176 15.86 -18.65 -9.67
N VAL A 177 14.68 -19.15 -10.06
CA VAL A 177 14.56 -20.27 -11.00
C VAL A 177 15.15 -19.90 -12.36
N PHE A 178 14.87 -18.69 -12.85
CA PHE A 178 15.36 -18.22 -14.15
C PHE A 178 16.88 -18.07 -14.23
N ASN A 179 17.53 -17.71 -13.12
CA ASN A 179 18.98 -17.49 -13.06
C ASN A 179 19.78 -18.70 -12.53
N TYR A 180 19.12 -19.75 -12.01
CA TYR A 180 19.79 -20.82 -11.26
C TYR A 180 20.88 -21.56 -12.05
N ARG A 181 20.59 -21.99 -13.28
CA ARG A 181 21.56 -22.71 -14.12
C ARG A 181 22.44 -21.77 -14.94
N HIS A 182 21.86 -20.67 -15.41
CA HIS A 182 22.53 -19.73 -16.29
C HIS A 182 22.31 -18.32 -15.77
N PRO A 183 23.34 -17.69 -15.17
CA PRO A 183 23.27 -16.29 -14.77
C PRO A 183 22.82 -15.42 -15.94
N ARG A 184 21.70 -14.72 -15.77
CA ARG A 184 21.16 -13.79 -16.77
C ARG A 184 21.52 -12.36 -16.41
N THR A 185 21.38 -11.48 -17.40
CA THR A 185 21.55 -10.04 -17.16
C THR A 185 20.48 -9.53 -16.19
N VAL A 186 20.74 -8.38 -15.56
CA VAL A 186 19.76 -7.75 -14.67
C VAL A 186 18.49 -7.40 -15.45
N GLY A 187 18.62 -6.87 -16.67
CA GLY A 187 17.48 -6.55 -17.54
C GLY A 187 16.58 -7.75 -17.84
N GLN A 188 17.16 -8.90 -18.21
CA GLN A 188 16.41 -10.13 -18.46
C GLN A 188 15.72 -10.67 -17.19
N THR A 189 16.29 -10.40 -16.02
CA THR A 189 15.66 -10.78 -14.74
C THR A 189 14.48 -9.87 -14.44
N ILE A 190 14.61 -8.56 -14.65
CA ILE A 190 13.50 -7.62 -14.51
C ILE A 190 12.36 -7.99 -15.47
N GLU A 191 12.70 -8.32 -16.73
CA GLU A 191 11.74 -8.77 -17.75
C GLU A 191 10.93 -9.98 -17.27
N VAL A 192 11.59 -11.06 -16.80
CA VAL A 192 10.86 -12.28 -16.35
C VAL A 192 9.98 -12.00 -15.12
N VAL A 193 10.41 -11.12 -14.23
CA VAL A 193 9.65 -10.72 -13.03
C VAL A 193 8.39 -9.94 -13.43
N LEU A 194 8.53 -8.97 -14.33
CA LEU A 194 7.39 -8.18 -14.82
C LEU A 194 6.40 -9.04 -15.60
N ILE A 195 6.88 -10.01 -16.39
CA ILE A 195 6.02 -10.99 -17.06
C ILE A 195 5.27 -11.84 -16.02
N ALA A 196 5.95 -12.34 -14.98
CA ALA A 196 5.32 -13.14 -13.94
C ALA A 196 4.24 -12.35 -13.18
N LEU A 197 4.53 -11.08 -12.83
CA LEU A 197 3.55 -10.18 -12.21
C LEU A 197 2.39 -9.88 -13.15
N GLY A 198 2.66 -9.58 -14.43
CA GLY A 198 1.63 -9.31 -15.43
C GLY A 198 0.70 -10.50 -15.63
N LEU A 199 1.22 -11.73 -15.65
CA LEU A 199 0.42 -12.95 -15.71
C LEU A 199 -0.39 -13.18 -14.44
N ALA A 200 0.16 -12.89 -13.26
CA ALA A 200 -0.59 -12.95 -12.00
C ALA A 200 -1.74 -11.93 -11.98
N THR A 201 -1.48 -10.69 -12.39
CA THR A 201 -2.49 -9.63 -12.57
C THR A 201 -3.55 -10.02 -13.58
N ALA A 202 -3.14 -10.56 -14.74
CA ALA A 202 -4.07 -11.06 -15.76
C ALA A 202 -4.93 -12.21 -15.23
N ALA A 203 -4.36 -13.14 -14.45
CA ALA A 203 -5.13 -14.19 -13.81
C ALA A 203 -6.20 -13.60 -12.87
N LEU A 204 -5.83 -12.68 -11.97
CA LEU A 204 -6.80 -12.04 -11.08
C LEU A 204 -7.95 -11.35 -11.84
N PHE A 205 -7.62 -10.71 -12.97
CA PHE A 205 -8.60 -10.06 -13.84
C PHE A 205 -9.52 -11.06 -14.57
N PHE A 206 -8.95 -12.07 -15.25
CA PHE A 206 -9.71 -13.05 -16.04
C PHE A 206 -10.42 -14.10 -15.18
N PHE A 207 -10.07 -14.25 -13.90
CA PHE A 207 -10.84 -15.06 -12.95
C PHE A 207 -11.87 -14.25 -12.16
N ALA A 208 -12.16 -13.01 -12.57
CA ALA A 208 -13.15 -12.13 -11.95
C ALA A 208 -12.92 -11.88 -10.44
N ALA A 209 -11.67 -12.00 -9.98
CA ALA A 209 -11.32 -11.76 -8.58
C ALA A 209 -11.10 -10.26 -8.32
N GLU A 210 -10.56 -9.55 -9.30
CA GLU A 210 -10.19 -8.14 -9.23
C GLU A 210 -10.62 -7.41 -10.50
N GLY A 211 -10.89 -6.11 -10.39
CA GLY A 211 -11.18 -5.25 -11.55
C GLY A 211 -9.95 -4.55 -12.11
N ALA A 212 -10.01 -4.09 -13.36
CA ALA A 212 -8.83 -3.53 -14.02
C ALA A 212 -8.31 -2.26 -13.37
N PHE A 213 -9.18 -1.42 -12.79
CA PHE A 213 -8.75 -0.16 -12.21
C PHE A 213 -7.98 -0.40 -10.91
N CYS A 214 -8.50 -1.20 -9.98
CA CYS A 214 -7.77 -1.54 -8.76
C CYS A 214 -6.47 -2.30 -9.04
N LEU A 215 -6.43 -3.17 -10.06
CA LEU A 215 -5.19 -3.78 -10.52
C LEU A 215 -4.19 -2.74 -11.05
N ALA A 216 -4.65 -1.75 -11.83
CA ALA A 216 -3.81 -0.66 -12.31
C ALA A 216 -3.26 0.20 -11.15
N LEU A 217 -4.04 0.39 -10.08
CA LEU A 217 -3.57 1.08 -8.87
C LEU A 217 -2.56 0.23 -8.07
N ALA A 218 -2.74 -1.08 -8.00
CA ALA A 218 -1.86 -1.98 -7.25
C ALA A 218 -0.53 -2.29 -7.98
N PHE A 219 -0.55 -2.33 -9.32
CA PHE A 219 0.58 -2.81 -10.13
C PHE A 219 1.88 -2.01 -9.94
N PRO A 220 1.90 -0.67 -9.85
CA PRO A 220 3.14 0.08 -9.64
C PRO A 220 3.88 -0.33 -8.37
N LEU A 221 3.15 -0.50 -7.25
CA LEU A 221 3.73 -0.99 -6.01
C LEU A 221 4.23 -2.43 -6.16
N ALA A 222 3.42 -3.31 -6.76
CA ALA A 222 3.78 -4.69 -7.01
C ALA A 222 5.03 -4.83 -7.90
N ALA A 223 5.16 -4.00 -8.94
CA ALA A 223 6.30 -4.00 -9.85
C ALA A 223 7.60 -3.60 -9.13
N VAL A 224 7.58 -2.51 -8.36
CA VAL A 224 8.75 -2.06 -7.60
C VAL A 224 9.19 -3.13 -6.59
N VAL A 225 8.24 -3.65 -5.81
CA VAL A 225 8.53 -4.66 -4.77
C VAL A 225 8.95 -6.00 -5.38
N GLY A 226 8.30 -6.42 -6.47
CA GLY A 226 8.65 -7.65 -7.18
C GLY A 226 10.01 -7.56 -7.84
N VAL A 227 10.37 -6.43 -8.45
CA VAL A 227 11.74 -6.23 -8.97
C VAL A 227 12.77 -6.31 -7.85
N ALA A 228 12.51 -5.71 -6.68
CA ALA A 228 13.39 -5.86 -5.52
C ALA A 228 13.56 -7.33 -5.12
N GLY A 229 12.45 -8.07 -5.01
CA GLY A 229 12.47 -9.52 -4.78
C GLY A 229 13.28 -10.27 -5.83
N GLY A 230 13.12 -9.94 -7.11
CA GLY A 230 13.83 -10.57 -8.22
C GLY A 230 15.33 -10.31 -8.21
N ILE A 231 15.76 -9.11 -7.81
CA ILE A 231 17.18 -8.81 -7.62
C ILE A 231 17.77 -9.72 -6.53
N PHE A 232 17.07 -9.92 -5.41
CA PHE A 232 17.49 -10.85 -4.36
C PHE A 232 17.52 -12.31 -4.85
N GLY A 233 16.45 -12.76 -5.52
CA GLY A 233 16.38 -14.10 -6.10
C GLY A 233 17.51 -14.40 -7.07
N ARG A 234 17.85 -13.44 -7.94
CA ARG A 234 19.01 -13.52 -8.83
C ARG A 234 20.33 -13.61 -8.08
N ALA A 235 20.54 -12.77 -7.06
CA ALA A 235 21.78 -12.76 -6.29
C ALA A 235 22.04 -14.12 -5.60
N ILE A 236 20.97 -14.81 -5.21
CA ILE A 236 21.03 -16.14 -4.57
C ILE A 236 21.35 -17.23 -5.60
N ALA A 237 20.65 -17.20 -6.73
CA ALA A 237 20.88 -18.11 -7.84
C ALA A 237 22.33 -18.05 -8.34
N GLN A 238 22.87 -16.84 -8.54
CA GLN A 238 24.25 -16.63 -9.01
C GLN A 238 25.32 -17.13 -8.04
N ARG A 239 25.00 -17.21 -6.75
CA ARG A 239 25.92 -17.70 -5.72
C ARG A 239 25.81 -19.20 -5.52
N GLY A 240 24.93 -19.89 -6.26
CA GLY A 240 24.63 -21.30 -6.04
C GLY A 240 24.22 -21.58 -4.60
N ALA A 241 23.54 -20.63 -3.94
CA ALA A 241 23.31 -20.71 -2.50
C ALA A 241 22.18 -21.67 -2.13
N GLU A 242 21.27 -22.00 -3.07
CA GLU A 242 20.13 -22.92 -2.87
C GLU A 242 19.74 -23.62 -4.18
N PRO A 243 19.37 -24.93 -4.17
CA PRO A 243 18.74 -25.57 -5.33
C PRO A 243 17.29 -25.09 -5.52
N PRO A 244 16.72 -25.13 -6.75
CA PRO A 244 15.34 -24.73 -7.01
C PRO A 244 14.30 -25.52 -6.23
N SER A 245 14.60 -26.77 -5.86
CA SER A 245 13.72 -27.62 -5.04
C SER A 245 13.43 -27.03 -3.66
N HIS A 246 14.32 -26.18 -3.13
CA HIS A 246 14.11 -25.52 -1.84
C HIS A 246 13.32 -24.21 -1.93
N ALA A 247 12.99 -23.73 -3.14
CA ALA A 247 12.19 -22.52 -3.34
C ALA A 247 10.78 -22.63 -2.72
N GLY A 248 10.29 -23.85 -2.46
CA GLY A 248 9.05 -24.10 -1.73
C GLY A 248 9.07 -23.59 -0.28
N LEU A 249 10.23 -23.48 0.39
CA LEU A 249 10.29 -22.84 1.71
C LEU A 249 10.14 -21.32 1.61
N ALA A 250 10.68 -20.71 0.56
CA ALA A 250 10.50 -19.30 0.24
C ALA A 250 9.04 -18.96 -0.01
N ALA A 251 8.34 -19.88 -0.68
CA ALA A 251 6.94 -19.76 -1.00
C ALA A 251 6.07 -19.53 0.23
N LEU A 252 6.44 -20.14 1.36
CA LEU A 252 5.72 -20.02 2.62
C LEU A 252 5.87 -18.65 3.27
N PHE A 253 6.85 -17.84 2.85
CA PHE A 253 7.07 -16.52 3.43
C PHE A 253 5.87 -15.58 3.25
N ALA A 254 5.34 -15.45 2.02
CA ALA A 254 4.19 -14.59 1.76
C ALA A 254 2.93 -14.98 2.56
N PRO A 255 2.45 -16.25 2.55
CA PRO A 255 1.26 -16.62 3.32
C PRO A 255 1.51 -16.54 4.83
N LEU A 256 2.70 -16.89 5.34
CA LEU A 256 3.01 -16.72 6.76
C LEU A 256 3.06 -15.25 7.16
N PHE A 257 3.59 -14.38 6.32
CA PHE A 257 3.63 -12.94 6.59
C PHE A 257 2.22 -12.34 6.59
N VAL A 258 1.38 -12.74 5.62
CA VAL A 258 -0.06 -12.42 5.63
C VAL A 258 -0.72 -12.91 6.90
N LEU A 259 -0.46 -14.14 7.37
CA LEU A 259 -1.07 -14.67 8.60
C LEU A 259 -0.58 -13.98 9.87
N ALA A 260 0.71 -13.66 9.94
CA ALA A 260 1.35 -13.07 11.11
C ALA A 260 1.02 -11.57 11.30
N GLU A 261 0.59 -10.88 10.24
CA GLU A 261 0.31 -9.44 10.32
C GLU A 261 -0.89 -9.15 11.26
N PRO A 262 -0.71 -8.31 12.31
CA PRO A 262 -1.79 -8.00 13.22
C PRO A 262 -2.84 -7.12 12.54
N ARG A 263 -4.12 -7.36 12.84
CA ARG A 263 -5.19 -6.43 12.46
C ARG A 263 -5.11 -5.20 13.35
N THR A 264 -4.80 -4.06 12.75
CA THR A 264 -4.78 -2.76 13.44
C THR A 264 -5.88 -1.90 12.84
N PRO A 265 -6.70 -1.20 13.65
CA PRO A 265 -7.70 -0.28 13.12
C PRO A 265 -7.04 0.77 12.21
N PRO A 266 -7.61 1.07 11.05
CA PRO A 266 -7.06 2.09 10.17
C PRO A 266 -7.13 3.47 10.84
N PRO A 267 -6.10 4.33 10.65
CA PRO A 267 -6.16 5.69 11.14
C PRO A 267 -7.19 6.50 10.33
N VAL A 268 -8.01 7.29 11.02
CA VAL A 268 -8.92 8.24 10.37
C VAL A 268 -8.10 9.31 9.65
N GLN A 269 -8.39 9.51 8.36
CA GLN A 269 -7.80 10.53 7.50
C GLN A 269 -8.77 11.67 7.28
N GLU A 270 -8.25 12.88 7.06
CA GLU A 270 -9.05 14.07 6.71
C GLU A 270 -8.60 14.62 5.35
N VAL A 271 -9.57 14.96 4.50
CA VAL A 271 -9.36 15.73 3.28
C VAL A 271 -10.15 17.03 3.38
N LEU A 272 -9.43 18.15 3.27
CA LEU A 272 -9.97 19.50 3.18
C LEU A 272 -9.81 20.02 1.74
N THR A 273 -10.91 20.52 1.17
CA THR A 273 -10.93 21.24 -0.10
C THR A 273 -11.57 22.61 0.12
N VAL A 274 -11.02 23.65 -0.51
CA VAL A 274 -11.46 25.03 -0.31
C VAL A 274 -11.73 25.69 -1.65
N VAL A 275 -12.85 26.41 -1.75
CA VAL A 275 -13.20 27.24 -2.92
C VAL A 275 -13.71 28.60 -2.44
N ASP A 276 -13.25 29.68 -3.08
CA ASP A 276 -13.77 31.02 -2.85
C ASP A 276 -14.89 31.33 -3.87
N ILE A 277 -16.02 31.83 -3.37
CA ILE A 277 -17.27 32.05 -4.11
C ILE A 277 -17.65 33.53 -4.04
N ASP A 278 -17.98 34.12 -5.19
CA ASP A 278 -18.41 35.52 -5.33
C ASP A 278 -19.91 35.70 -5.02
N ALA A 279 -20.32 35.23 -3.83
CA ALA A 279 -21.68 35.32 -3.34
C ALA A 279 -21.71 35.35 -1.80
N PRO A 280 -22.74 35.97 -1.18
CA PRO A 280 -22.85 36.06 0.27
C PRO A 280 -23.16 34.68 0.89
N PRO A 281 -22.83 34.47 2.19
CA PRO A 281 -22.99 33.16 2.83
C PRO A 281 -24.42 32.60 2.73
N GLN A 282 -25.44 33.45 2.71
CA GLN A 282 -26.85 33.08 2.58
C GLN A 282 -27.14 32.42 1.23
N THR A 283 -26.59 32.95 0.14
CA THR A 283 -26.76 32.39 -1.20
C THR A 283 -25.99 31.07 -1.33
N VAL A 284 -24.79 30.99 -0.76
CA VAL A 284 -24.01 29.74 -0.74
C VAL A 284 -24.71 28.67 0.10
N TRP A 285 -25.24 29.02 1.27
CA TRP A 285 -25.91 28.11 2.20
C TRP A 285 -27.06 27.35 1.54
N ARG A 286 -27.92 28.05 0.78
CA ARG A 286 -29.02 27.44 0.02
C ARG A 286 -28.57 26.33 -0.93
N ASN A 287 -27.38 26.49 -1.53
CA ASN A 287 -26.81 25.53 -2.46
C ASN A 287 -25.97 24.44 -1.75
N VAL A 288 -25.67 24.57 -0.46
CA VAL A 288 -24.95 23.58 0.36
C VAL A 288 -25.91 22.58 1.01
N ILE A 289 -27.05 23.05 1.52
CA ILE A 289 -28.04 22.18 2.19
C ILE A 289 -28.72 21.22 1.21
N THR A 290 -28.92 21.68 -0.02
CA THR A 290 -29.47 20.92 -1.14
C THR A 290 -28.66 21.23 -2.38
N VAL A 291 -28.09 20.20 -3.00
CA VAL A 291 -27.31 20.34 -4.24
C VAL A 291 -28.20 19.81 -5.36
N PRO A 292 -28.62 20.65 -6.33
CA PRO A 292 -29.43 20.21 -7.45
C PRO A 292 -28.62 19.28 -8.38
N ASP A 293 -29.25 18.81 -9.45
CA ASP A 293 -28.63 17.88 -10.39
C ASP A 293 -27.34 18.47 -10.99
N LEU A 294 -26.22 17.79 -10.72
CA LEU A 294 -24.93 18.11 -11.32
C LEU A 294 -24.95 17.72 -12.81
N PRO A 295 -24.28 18.51 -13.68
CA PRO A 295 -24.12 18.12 -15.08
C PRO A 295 -23.38 16.79 -15.20
N PRO A 296 -23.55 16.03 -16.30
CA PRO A 296 -22.92 14.73 -16.48
C PRO A 296 -21.41 14.71 -16.11
N PRO A 297 -20.92 13.64 -15.45
CA PRO A 297 -19.52 13.56 -15.03
C PRO A 297 -18.54 13.74 -16.19
N SER A 298 -17.73 14.80 -16.14
CA SER A 298 -16.78 15.15 -17.20
C SER A 298 -15.36 14.66 -16.90
N GLN A 299 -15.00 14.56 -15.61
CA GLN A 299 -13.66 14.15 -15.18
C GLN A 299 -13.37 12.68 -15.56
N ARG A 300 -12.14 12.40 -16.01
CA ARG A 300 -11.70 11.06 -16.44
C ARG A 300 -11.91 9.99 -15.37
N LEU A 301 -11.73 10.37 -14.10
CA LEU A 301 -11.91 9.49 -12.93
C LEU A 301 -13.31 8.84 -12.88
N PHE A 302 -14.35 9.59 -13.22
CA PHE A 302 -15.72 9.07 -13.18
C PHE A 302 -16.04 8.17 -14.38
N ARG A 303 -15.35 8.37 -15.51
CA ARG A 303 -15.51 7.53 -16.72
C ARG A 303 -14.91 6.15 -16.57
N ILE A 304 -13.93 6.00 -15.68
CA ILE A 304 -13.27 4.72 -15.38
C ILE A 304 -13.96 3.96 -14.23
N GLY A 305 -15.13 4.43 -13.78
CA GLY A 305 -16.02 3.68 -12.88
C GLY A 305 -16.12 4.20 -11.45
N VAL A 306 -15.31 5.20 -11.05
CA VAL A 306 -15.43 5.81 -9.71
C VAL A 306 -16.78 6.49 -9.53
N ALA A 307 -17.38 6.33 -8.35
CA ALA A 307 -18.67 6.89 -8.02
C ALA A 307 -18.64 8.42 -8.17
N ALA A 308 -19.53 8.96 -9.01
CA ALA A 308 -19.64 10.38 -9.24
C ALA A 308 -20.88 10.95 -8.54
N PRO A 309 -20.77 12.08 -7.83
CA PRO A 309 -21.93 12.73 -7.22
C PRO A 309 -22.85 13.27 -8.32
N LEU A 310 -24.15 13.01 -8.14
CA LEU A 310 -25.24 13.39 -9.04
C LEU A 310 -26.11 14.50 -8.47
N ARG A 311 -26.48 14.41 -7.19
CA ARG A 311 -27.30 15.40 -6.47
C ARG A 311 -27.29 15.15 -4.97
N ALA A 312 -27.74 16.11 -4.17
CA ALA A 312 -27.97 15.93 -2.74
C ALA A 312 -29.35 16.49 -2.34
N ARG A 313 -30.15 15.63 -1.71
CA ARG A 313 -31.53 15.91 -1.28
C ARG A 313 -31.58 15.92 0.25
N LEU A 314 -32.31 16.85 0.84
CA LEU A 314 -32.49 16.93 2.28
C LEU A 314 -33.94 16.57 2.63
N ASP A 315 -34.11 15.69 3.60
CA ASP A 315 -35.39 15.36 4.22
C ASP A 315 -35.41 15.88 5.67
N GLY A 316 -36.30 16.83 5.93
CA GLY A 316 -36.35 17.62 7.17
C GLY A 316 -35.43 18.86 7.15
N ALA A 317 -35.26 19.49 8.32
CA ALA A 317 -34.40 20.66 8.50
C ALA A 317 -33.75 20.65 9.89
N GLY A 318 -32.53 21.19 9.99
CA GLY A 318 -31.78 21.25 11.25
C GLY A 318 -31.09 19.95 11.63
N VAL A 319 -30.62 19.87 12.88
CA VAL A 319 -30.00 18.65 13.43
C VAL A 319 -31.04 17.53 13.49
N GLY A 320 -30.66 16.33 13.03
CA GLY A 320 -31.55 15.17 12.93
C GLY A 320 -32.23 15.02 11.56
N ALA A 321 -32.16 16.03 10.69
CA ALA A 321 -32.54 15.87 9.28
C ALA A 321 -31.65 14.83 8.58
N ILE A 322 -32.14 14.21 7.52
CA ILE A 322 -31.39 13.21 6.74
C ILE A 322 -31.06 13.78 5.38
N ARG A 323 -29.77 13.83 5.04
CA ARG A 323 -29.33 14.16 3.70
C ARG A 323 -29.04 12.87 2.91
N TYR A 324 -29.60 12.80 1.70
CA TYR A 324 -29.38 11.71 0.75
C TYR A 324 -28.52 12.24 -0.39
N CYS A 325 -27.28 11.76 -0.49
CA CYS A 325 -26.39 12.11 -1.58
C CYS A 325 -26.36 10.98 -2.61
N ASP A 326 -26.92 11.24 -3.79
CA ASP A 326 -27.04 10.24 -4.85
C ASP A 326 -25.78 10.26 -5.72
N PHE A 327 -25.17 9.09 -5.91
CA PHE A 327 -24.02 8.85 -6.76
C PHE A 327 -24.38 7.88 -7.91
N THR A 328 -23.50 7.77 -8.91
CA THR A 328 -23.66 6.81 -10.02
C THR A 328 -23.72 5.34 -9.59
N THR A 329 -23.29 5.02 -8.36
CA THR A 329 -23.21 3.65 -7.84
C THR A 329 -24.23 3.35 -6.73
N GLY A 330 -25.00 4.33 -6.27
CA GLY A 330 -25.94 4.22 -5.16
C GLY A 330 -26.03 5.54 -4.38
N SER A 331 -26.63 5.51 -3.20
CA SER A 331 -26.81 6.71 -2.38
C SER A 331 -26.10 6.60 -1.03
N PHE A 332 -25.58 7.73 -0.56
CA PHE A 332 -25.11 7.91 0.81
C PHE A 332 -26.28 8.40 1.68
N VAL A 333 -26.31 7.94 2.92
CA VAL A 333 -27.23 8.41 3.95
C VAL A 333 -26.43 9.18 5.00
N GLU A 334 -26.76 10.46 5.12
CA GLU A 334 -25.95 11.45 5.82
C GLU A 334 -26.80 12.20 6.87
N PRO A 335 -27.03 11.63 8.07
CA PRO A 335 -27.75 12.31 9.13
C PRO A 335 -27.01 13.58 9.57
N ILE A 336 -27.74 14.69 9.63
CA ILE A 336 -27.21 15.98 10.06
C ILE A 336 -26.95 15.97 11.57
N THR A 337 -25.70 16.22 11.96
CA THR A 337 -25.25 16.27 13.36
C THR A 337 -24.86 17.68 13.81
N GLY A 338 -24.70 18.62 12.88
CA GLY A 338 -24.47 20.03 13.19
C GLY A 338 -25.10 20.94 12.14
N TRP A 339 -25.76 21.99 12.61
CA TRP A 339 -26.46 22.96 11.77
C TRP A 339 -26.33 24.35 12.40
N GLU A 340 -25.41 25.15 11.87
CA GLU A 340 -25.34 26.59 12.14
C GLU A 340 -25.60 27.32 10.83
N GLU A 341 -26.75 27.96 10.74
CA GLU A 341 -27.21 28.56 9.49
C GLU A 341 -26.17 29.53 8.91
N ASN A 342 -25.90 29.42 7.61
CA ASN A 342 -24.92 30.21 6.88
C ASN A 342 -23.46 30.05 7.34
N ARG A 343 -23.16 29.05 8.18
CA ARG A 343 -21.82 28.86 8.77
C ARG A 343 -21.32 27.42 8.75
N LEU A 344 -22.13 26.46 9.16
CA LEU A 344 -21.70 25.08 9.38
C LEU A 344 -22.82 24.08 9.09
N LEU A 345 -22.52 23.11 8.22
CA LEU A 345 -23.32 21.90 8.04
C LEU A 345 -22.43 20.69 8.28
N ARG A 346 -22.72 19.91 9.33
CA ARG A 346 -21.98 18.68 9.68
C ARG A 346 -22.92 17.49 9.65
N PHE A 347 -22.45 16.37 9.13
CA PHE A 347 -23.19 15.12 9.02
C PHE A 347 -22.28 13.93 9.20
N ASP A 348 -22.79 12.89 9.84
CA ASP A 348 -22.12 11.58 9.86
C ASP A 348 -22.61 10.75 8.66
N ILE A 349 -21.90 9.68 8.30
CA ILE A 349 -22.25 8.81 7.18
C ILE A 349 -22.61 7.43 7.74
N THR A 350 -23.89 7.07 7.68
CA THR A 350 -24.41 5.81 8.23
C THR A 350 -24.58 4.72 7.19
N ALA A 351 -24.72 5.11 5.92
CA ALA A 351 -24.67 4.21 4.78
C ALA A 351 -23.96 4.90 3.60
N GLN A 352 -23.20 4.14 2.82
CA GLN A 352 -22.46 4.64 1.66
C GLN A 352 -22.72 3.77 0.44
N ALA A 353 -22.66 4.39 -0.74
CA ALA A 353 -22.64 3.66 -1.99
C ALA A 353 -21.27 2.96 -2.18
N PRO A 354 -21.20 1.89 -2.99
CA PRO A 354 -19.91 1.36 -3.44
C PRO A 354 -19.06 2.48 -4.04
N PRO A 355 -17.76 2.59 -3.67
CA PRO A 355 -16.94 3.73 -4.07
C PRO A 355 -16.68 3.76 -5.59
N MET A 356 -16.87 2.63 -6.28
CA MET A 356 -16.75 2.53 -7.72
C MET A 356 -17.43 1.26 -8.26
N ARG A 357 -17.60 1.21 -9.60
CA ARG A 357 -17.87 -0.02 -10.36
C ARG A 357 -16.65 -0.32 -11.21
N GLU A 358 -16.13 -1.54 -11.09
CA GLU A 358 -14.92 -1.94 -11.78
C GLU A 358 -15.14 -2.15 -13.28
N TRP A 359 -14.08 -1.86 -14.06
CA TRP A 359 -14.07 -2.27 -15.46
C TRP A 359 -13.67 -3.73 -15.55
N SER A 360 -14.56 -4.54 -16.10
CA SER A 360 -14.41 -5.98 -16.22
C SER A 360 -15.21 -6.48 -17.44
N PRO A 361 -14.75 -7.54 -18.13
CA PRO A 361 -15.55 -8.23 -19.14
C PRO A 361 -16.76 -8.97 -18.53
N TYR A 362 -16.77 -9.19 -17.22
CA TYR A 362 -17.88 -9.80 -16.48
C TYR A 362 -18.81 -8.71 -15.93
N ARG A 363 -20.13 -8.96 -15.94
CA ARG A 363 -21.15 -7.95 -15.63
C ARG A 363 -21.04 -7.36 -14.22
N ASP A 364 -20.69 -8.17 -13.22
CA ASP A 364 -20.72 -7.76 -11.82
C ASP A 364 -19.46 -8.28 -11.07
N VAL A 365 -18.31 -7.66 -11.34
CA VAL A 365 -17.11 -7.87 -10.51
C VAL A 365 -17.12 -6.83 -9.41
N ASN A 366 -17.33 -7.29 -8.18
CA ASN A 366 -17.24 -6.49 -6.98
C ASN A 366 -16.18 -7.09 -6.05
N PRO A 367 -14.90 -6.74 -6.23
CA PRO A 367 -13.84 -7.26 -5.38
C PRO A 367 -14.14 -6.92 -3.91
N PRO A 368 -13.79 -7.79 -2.94
CA PRO A 368 -14.15 -7.57 -1.54
C PRO A 368 -13.71 -6.22 -0.97
N HIS A 369 -12.65 -5.58 -1.50
CA HIS A 369 -12.20 -4.27 -1.04
C HIS A 369 -13.11 -3.10 -1.44
N LEU A 370 -14.07 -3.29 -2.33
CA LEU A 370 -15.07 -2.26 -2.61
C LEU A 370 -16.19 -2.23 -1.57
N ASP A 371 -16.27 -3.23 -0.70
CA ASP A 371 -17.25 -3.34 0.37
C ASP A 371 -16.59 -3.14 1.74
N GLY A 372 -16.69 -1.92 2.27
CA GLY A 372 -16.27 -1.58 3.64
C GLY A 372 -14.79 -1.25 3.85
N TYR A 373 -13.90 -1.44 2.87
CA TYR A 373 -12.47 -1.14 3.03
C TYR A 373 -12.11 0.32 2.79
N PHE A 374 -12.90 1.07 2.03
CA PHE A 374 -12.91 2.53 2.12
C PHE A 374 -14.21 2.92 2.81
N ARG A 375 -14.13 3.62 3.94
CA ARG A 375 -15.30 4.05 4.69
C ARG A 375 -15.25 5.55 4.95
N ALA A 376 -16.15 6.30 4.35
CA ALA A 376 -16.35 7.69 4.73
C ALA A 376 -17.17 7.72 6.04
N THR A 377 -16.71 8.44 7.06
CA THR A 377 -17.32 8.43 8.40
C THR A 377 -18.07 9.72 8.72
N ARG A 378 -17.57 10.85 8.23
CA ARG A 378 -18.13 12.18 8.48
C ARG A 378 -17.84 13.12 7.33
N GLY A 379 -18.75 14.05 7.09
CA GLY A 379 -18.46 15.23 6.27
C GLY A 379 -18.91 16.54 6.93
N GLU A 380 -18.30 17.62 6.47
CA GLU A 380 -18.57 18.98 6.97
C GLU A 380 -18.41 20.00 5.85
N PHE A 381 -19.36 20.93 5.76
CA PHE A 381 -19.24 22.16 4.98
C PHE A 381 -19.16 23.35 5.94
N ARG A 382 -18.14 24.19 5.76
CA ARG A 382 -17.96 25.41 6.55
C ARG A 382 -17.90 26.63 5.63
N LEU A 383 -18.70 27.63 5.96
CA LEU A 383 -18.80 28.89 5.23
C LEU A 383 -18.12 29.98 6.05
N LEU A 384 -17.09 30.60 5.49
CA LEU A 384 -16.35 31.69 6.09
C LEU A 384 -16.60 32.97 5.29
N PRO A 385 -17.21 34.03 5.88
CA PRO A 385 -17.42 35.27 5.17
C PRO A 385 -16.08 35.93 4.82
N LEU A 386 -15.97 36.44 3.60
CA LEU A 386 -14.83 37.19 3.09
C LEU A 386 -15.25 38.63 2.79
N ALA A 387 -14.26 39.51 2.58
CA ALA A 387 -14.51 40.88 2.17
C ALA A 387 -15.29 40.95 0.84
N ARG A 388 -16.07 42.03 0.68
CA ARG A 388 -16.93 42.33 -0.49
C ARG A 388 -18.08 41.33 -0.70
N GLY A 389 -18.64 40.80 0.38
CA GLY A 389 -19.79 39.90 0.31
C GLY A 389 -19.48 38.53 -0.29
N ARG A 390 -18.21 38.13 -0.33
CA ARG A 390 -17.77 36.83 -0.82
C ARG A 390 -17.76 35.79 0.29
N THR A 391 -17.69 34.51 -0.07
CA THR A 391 -17.68 33.41 0.89
C THR A 391 -16.60 32.40 0.53
N ARG A 392 -15.80 31.99 1.52
CA ARG A 392 -14.94 30.81 1.41
C ARG A 392 -15.72 29.59 1.87
N LEU A 393 -15.87 28.61 0.98
CA LEU A 393 -16.52 27.34 1.26
C LEU A 393 -15.45 26.27 1.44
N GLU A 394 -15.39 25.70 2.64
CA GLU A 394 -14.55 24.55 2.99
C GLU A 394 -15.41 23.28 2.97
N GLY A 395 -14.98 22.25 2.24
CA GLY A 395 -15.53 20.90 2.28
C GLY A 395 -14.54 19.95 2.92
N ARG A 396 -14.94 19.28 4.00
CA ARG A 396 -14.13 18.31 4.74
C ARG A 396 -14.81 16.94 4.73
N THR A 397 -14.01 15.90 4.56
CA THR A 397 -14.45 14.51 4.73
C THR A 397 -13.42 13.76 5.53
N TRP A 398 -13.90 13.02 6.53
CA TRP A 398 -13.12 12.06 7.28
C TRP A 398 -13.42 10.66 6.76
N TYR A 399 -12.38 9.87 6.55
CA TYR A 399 -12.50 8.52 6.01
C TYR A 399 -11.46 7.58 6.61
N GLU A 400 -11.72 6.29 6.50
CA GLU A 400 -10.83 5.20 6.88
C GLU A 400 -10.55 4.32 5.66
N VAL A 401 -9.33 3.78 5.57
CA VAL A 401 -8.95 2.81 4.54
C VAL A 401 -8.35 1.58 5.19
N GLU A 402 -9.00 0.43 5.10
CA GLU A 402 -8.53 -0.87 5.63
C GLU A 402 -7.56 -1.59 4.68
N MET A 403 -6.66 -0.84 4.03
CA MET A 403 -5.66 -1.39 3.11
C MET A 403 -4.25 -0.95 3.51
N SER A 404 -3.31 -1.89 3.50
CA SER A 404 -1.90 -1.65 3.81
C SER A 404 -1.03 -1.70 2.53
N PRO A 405 0.09 -0.96 2.45
CA PRO A 405 0.54 0.05 3.40
C PRO A 405 -0.27 1.34 3.28
N GLN A 406 -0.67 1.90 4.42
CA GLN A 406 -1.52 3.09 4.52
C GLN A 406 -1.06 4.30 3.67
N PRO A 407 0.23 4.69 3.66
CA PRO A 407 0.67 5.86 2.90
C PRO A 407 0.44 5.73 1.39
N TYR A 408 0.52 4.51 0.85
CA TYR A 408 0.31 4.26 -0.57
C TYR A 408 -1.16 4.43 -0.96
N TRP A 409 -2.07 3.80 -0.20
CA TRP A 409 -3.50 3.87 -0.48
C TRP A 409 -4.09 5.25 -0.20
N LYS A 410 -3.60 5.94 0.84
CA LYS A 410 -3.98 7.32 1.15
C LYS A 410 -3.77 8.27 -0.04
N LEU A 411 -2.70 8.10 -0.82
CA LEU A 411 -2.44 8.94 -1.99
C LEU A 411 -3.60 8.92 -2.98
N TYR A 412 -4.11 7.73 -3.29
CA TYR A 412 -5.22 7.55 -4.23
C TYR A 412 -6.55 7.95 -3.59
N SER A 413 -6.79 7.57 -2.34
CA SER A 413 -8.02 7.93 -1.62
C SER A 413 -8.18 9.45 -1.48
N ASP A 414 -7.13 10.17 -1.08
CA ASP A 414 -7.13 11.64 -1.00
C ASP A 414 -7.43 12.27 -2.36
N TRP A 415 -6.80 11.76 -3.42
CA TRP A 415 -7.01 12.26 -4.76
C TRP A 415 -8.45 12.06 -5.23
N ILE A 416 -9.04 10.90 -4.98
CA ILE A 416 -10.43 10.58 -5.32
C ILE A 416 -11.39 11.48 -4.54
N VAL A 417 -11.26 11.55 -3.21
CA VAL A 417 -12.11 12.37 -2.34
C VAL A 417 -12.01 13.85 -2.72
N ARG A 418 -10.79 14.36 -2.96
CA ARG A 418 -10.59 15.74 -3.41
C ARG A 418 -11.26 16.01 -4.75
N THR A 419 -11.22 15.06 -5.69
CA THR A 419 -11.88 15.21 -7.00
C THR A 419 -13.40 15.26 -6.86
N ILE A 420 -13.97 14.46 -5.96
CA ILE A 420 -15.40 14.49 -5.60
C ILE A 420 -15.75 15.85 -4.97
N HIS A 421 -14.95 16.32 -4.00
CA HIS A 421 -15.13 17.64 -3.38
C HIS A 421 -15.15 18.76 -4.42
N LEU A 422 -14.12 18.83 -5.28
CA LEU A 422 -14.01 19.88 -6.28
C LEU A 422 -15.24 19.90 -7.20
N ARG A 423 -15.71 18.74 -7.66
CA ARG A 423 -16.91 18.65 -8.48
C ARG A 423 -18.15 19.25 -7.81
N VAL A 424 -18.36 18.98 -6.52
CA VAL A 424 -19.50 19.51 -5.76
C VAL A 424 -19.32 20.99 -5.46
N LEU A 425 -18.17 21.39 -4.91
CA LEU A 425 -17.90 22.78 -4.51
C LEU A 425 -17.89 23.74 -5.70
N GLU A 426 -17.32 23.34 -6.85
CA GLU A 426 -17.35 24.16 -8.07
C GLU A 426 -18.76 24.26 -8.68
N HIS A 427 -19.62 23.25 -8.47
CA HIS A 427 -21.01 23.35 -8.87
C HIS A 427 -21.78 24.33 -7.99
N ILE A 428 -21.61 24.24 -6.67
CA ILE A 428 -22.18 25.19 -5.71
C ILE A 428 -21.73 26.62 -6.02
N LYS A 429 -20.43 26.80 -6.30
CA LYS A 429 -19.86 28.09 -6.72
C LYS A 429 -20.62 28.66 -7.91
N ARG A 430 -20.76 27.90 -9.00
CA ARG A 430 -21.45 28.34 -10.22
C ARG A 430 -22.90 28.73 -9.97
N LEU A 431 -23.63 27.93 -9.18
CA LEU A 431 -25.03 28.23 -8.85
C LEU A 431 -25.14 29.52 -8.03
N ALA A 432 -24.32 29.65 -6.99
CA ALA A 432 -24.37 30.80 -6.10
C ALA A 432 -23.95 32.11 -6.79
N GLU A 433 -22.95 32.06 -7.68
CA GLU A 433 -22.50 33.24 -8.43
C GLU A 433 -23.52 33.67 -9.48
N ASN A 434 -24.18 32.74 -10.16
CA ASN A 434 -25.22 33.05 -11.13
C ASN A 434 -26.46 33.67 -10.47
N SER A 435 -26.92 33.12 -9.34
CA SER A 435 -28.06 33.67 -8.60
C SER A 435 -27.79 35.02 -7.92
N ASN A 436 -26.53 35.47 -7.90
CA ASN A 436 -26.13 36.78 -7.34
C ASN A 436 -25.99 37.85 -8.44
N GLN A 437 -26.02 37.45 -9.71
CA GLN A 437 -25.99 38.34 -10.88
C GLN A 437 -27.39 38.70 -11.38
N GLU A 438 -28.40 37.91 -11.00
CA GLU A 438 -29.83 38.22 -11.13
C GLU A 438 -30.29 39.07 -9.95
#